data_AF-A0A7Y0XD75-F1
#
_entry.id   AF-A0A7Y0XD75-F1
#
_cell.length_a   1.000
_cell.length_b   1.000
_cell.length_c   1.000
_cell.angle_alpha   90.00
_cell.angle_beta   90.00
_cell.angle_gamma   90.00
#
_symmetry.space_group_name_H-M   'P 1'
#
loop_
_entity.id
_entity.type
_entity.pdbx_description
1 polymer ?
#
loop_
_entity_poly.entity_id
_entity_poly.type
_entity_poly.pdbx_seq_one_letter_code
_entity_poly.pdbx_strand_id
1 'polypeptide(L)' 'GDVIEQEFETPESLAGEIDRQIHNNYKLYPINLLAAGHEDSSIITEAVKRHLADKLDQLPEGARPYLVASYANPVNNQE' A
#
# COMPACT_ATOMS: atom_id res chain seq x y z
N GLY A 1 9.28 3.41 10.97
CA GLY A 1 10.69 3.67 10.63
C GLY A 1 11.31 4.24 11.86
N ASP A 2 12.43 3.67 12.26
CA ASP A 2 13.21 4.14 13.40
C ASP A 2 14.41 4.94 12.88
N VAL A 3 14.93 5.85 13.70
CA VAL A 3 16.12 6.62 13.33
C VAL A 3 17.30 5.66 13.21
N ILE A 4 18.02 5.74 12.08
CA ILE A 4 19.21 4.94 11.84
C ILE A 4 20.39 5.57 12.58
N GLU A 5 20.81 4.94 13.68
CA GLU A 5 21.97 5.39 14.49
C GLU A 5 23.22 4.53 14.27
N GLN A 6 23.10 3.42 13.54
CA GLN A 6 24.21 2.51 13.25
C GLN A 6 25.08 3.01 12.10
N GLU A 7 26.39 2.74 12.19
CA GLU A 7 27.34 3.04 11.12
C GLU A 7 27.30 1.94 10.04
N PHE A 8 27.48 2.33 8.78
CA PHE A 8 27.56 1.43 7.64
C PHE A 8 28.88 1.59 6.93
N GLU A 9 29.50 0.46 6.56
CA GLU A 9 30.80 0.44 5.86
C GLU A 9 30.69 0.94 4.42
N THR A 10 29.53 0.77 3.77
CA THR A 10 29.30 1.21 2.40
C THR A 10 27.95 1.92 2.22
N PRO A 11 27.84 2.82 1.22
CA PRO A 11 26.57 3.44 0.85
C PRO A 11 25.47 2.41 0.48
N GLU A 12 25.84 1.29 -0.14
CA GLU A 12 24.91 0.23 -0.54
C GLU A 12 24.29 -0.45 0.68
N SER A 13 25.06 -0.67 1.75
CA SER A 13 24.54 -1.24 2.99
C SER A 13 23.55 -0.30 3.69
N LEU A 14 23.80 1.01 3.67
CA LEU A 14 22.84 2.01 4.17
C LEU A 14 21.56 2.04 3.33
N ALA A 15 21.69 2.01 2.00
CA ALA A 15 20.54 2.00 1.09
C ALA A 15 19.67 0.76 1.33
N GLY A 16 20.28 -0.42 1.51
CA GLY A 16 19.57 -1.65 1.86
C GLY A 16 18.81 -1.55 3.19
N GLU A 17 19.37 -0.90 4.21
CA GLU A 17 18.65 -0.69 5.48
C GLU A 17 17.47 0.27 5.31
N ILE A 18 17.65 1.35 4.54
CA ILE A 18 16.57 2.29 4.23
C ILE A 18 15.44 1.56 3.50
N ASP A 19 15.75 0.78 2.47
CA ASP A 19 14.76 0.00 1.72
C ASP A 19 14.06 -1.02 2.60
N ARG A 20 14.79 -1.72 3.49
CA ARG A 20 14.22 -2.65 4.46
C ARG A 20 13.22 -1.94 5.39
N GLN A 21 13.55 -0.77 5.90
CA GLN A 21 12.65 -0.01 6.75
C GLN A 21 11.45 0.53 5.98
N ILE A 22 11.62 1.01 4.75
CA ILE A 22 10.52 1.47 3.90
C ILE A 22 9.55 0.31 3.63
N HIS A 23 10.07 -0.86 3.26
CA HIS A 23 9.27 -2.05 2.97
C HIS A 23 8.53 -2.55 4.21
N ASN A 24 9.23 -2.75 5.33
CA ASN A 24 8.64 -3.29 6.56
C ASN A 24 7.64 -2.33 7.22
N ASN A 25 7.82 -1.03 7.05
CA ASN A 25 6.90 -0.03 7.60
C ASN A 25 5.82 0.38 6.59
N TYR A 26 5.79 -0.22 5.41
CA TYR A 26 4.74 0.06 4.44
C TYR A 26 3.41 -0.45 5.02
N LYS A 27 2.60 0.48 5.53
CA LYS A 27 1.37 0.14 6.22
C LYS A 27 0.28 -0.14 5.21
N LEU A 28 -0.18 -1.40 5.16
CA LEU A 28 -1.40 -1.74 4.44
C LEU A 28 -2.62 -1.22 5.19
N TYR A 29 -3.53 -0.62 4.45
CA TYR A 29 -4.86 -0.23 4.91
C TYR A 29 -5.91 -1.16 4.29
N PRO A 30 -7.09 -1.32 4.91
CA PRO A 30 -8.15 -2.17 4.38
C PRO A 30 -8.55 -1.87 2.93
N ILE A 31 -8.48 -0.60 2.50
CA ILE A 31 -8.75 -0.20 1.12
C ILE A 31 -7.73 -0.76 0.13
N ASN A 32 -6.48 -1.00 0.55
CA ASN A 32 -5.47 -1.62 -0.28
C ASN A 32 -5.83 -3.09 -0.55
N LEU A 33 -6.18 -3.83 0.50
CA LEU A 33 -6.62 -5.22 0.39
C LEU A 33 -7.89 -5.36 -0.46
N LEU A 34 -8.84 -4.45 -0.27
CA LEU A 34 -10.06 -4.39 -1.08
C LEU A 34 -9.72 -4.18 -2.57
N ALA A 35 -8.85 -3.21 -2.89
CA ALA A 35 -8.46 -2.92 -4.26
C ALA A 35 -7.65 -4.07 -4.92
N ALA A 36 -6.92 -4.85 -4.12
CA ALA A 36 -6.21 -6.05 -4.56
C ALA A 36 -7.09 -7.31 -4.67
N GLY A 37 -8.39 -7.22 -4.34
CA GLY A 37 -9.34 -8.32 -4.48
C GLY A 37 -9.45 -9.25 -3.27
N HIS A 38 -8.87 -8.90 -2.11
CA HIS A 38 -8.97 -9.69 -0.88
C HIS A 38 -10.23 -9.35 -0.08
N GLU A 39 -11.41 -9.35 -0.72
CA GLU A 39 -12.68 -8.90 -0.13
C GLU A 39 -13.09 -9.67 1.14
N ASP A 40 -12.61 -10.91 1.28
CA ASP A 40 -12.88 -11.79 2.44
C ASP A 40 -12.06 -11.43 3.70
N SER A 41 -11.18 -10.43 3.62
CA SER A 41 -10.37 -10.01 4.77
C SER A 41 -11.25 -9.43 5.87
N SER A 42 -11.09 -9.92 7.11
CA SER A 42 -11.91 -9.54 8.26
C SER A 42 -11.80 -8.07 8.67
N ILE A 43 -10.80 -7.34 8.16
CA ILE A 43 -10.60 -5.91 8.41
C ILE A 43 -11.30 -5.01 7.37
N ILE A 44 -11.85 -5.59 6.30
CA ILE A 44 -12.61 -4.85 5.29
C ILE A 44 -14.05 -4.71 5.79
N THR A 45 -14.45 -3.48 6.05
CA THR A 45 -15.82 -3.14 6.47
C THR A 45 -16.62 -2.57 5.31
N GLU A 46 -17.94 -2.53 5.44
CA GLU A 46 -18.81 -1.86 4.46
C GLU A 46 -18.48 -0.38 4.27
N ALA A 47 -17.96 0.29 5.32
CA ALA A 47 -17.48 1.66 5.20
C ALA A 47 -16.26 1.77 4.26
N VAL A 48 -15.36 0.79 4.27
CA VAL A 48 -14.19 0.73 3.37
C VAL A 48 -14.66 0.51 1.92
N LYS A 49 -15.61 -0.40 1.70
CA LYS A 49 -16.21 -0.64 0.38
C LYS A 49 -16.86 0.61 -0.19
N ARG A 50 -17.69 1.28 0.61
CA ARG A 50 -18.32 2.55 0.23
C ARG A 50 -17.28 3.61 -0.07
N HIS A 51 -16.24 3.73 0.75
CA HIS A 51 -15.20 4.73 0.53
C HIS A 51 -14.46 4.55 -0.80
N LEU A 52 -14.15 3.30 -1.19
CA LEU A 52 -13.56 3.03 -2.51
C LEU A 52 -14.54 3.33 -3.64
N ALA A 53 -15.82 2.94 -3.51
CA ALA A 53 -16.85 3.24 -4.50
C ALA A 53 -17.03 4.75 -4.71
N ASP A 54 -17.16 5.53 -3.63
CA ASP A 54 -17.31 6.99 -3.68
C ASP A 54 -16.14 7.67 -4.40
N LYS A 55 -14.91 7.13 -4.24
CA LYS A 55 -13.73 7.63 -4.96
C LYS A 55 -13.79 7.31 -6.45
N LEU A 56 -14.23 6.11 -6.82
CA LEU A 56 -14.33 5.69 -8.22
C LEU A 56 -15.42 6.49 -8.96
N ASP A 57 -16.52 6.81 -8.28
CA ASP A 57 -17.62 7.57 -8.88
C ASP A 57 -17.28 9.03 -9.18
N GLN A 58 -16.29 9.58 -8.47
CA GLN A 58 -15.75 10.92 -8.74
C GLN A 58 -14.80 10.96 -9.94
N LEU A 59 -14.46 9.80 -10.52
CA LEU A 59 -13.51 9.69 -11.63
C LEU A 59 -14.19 9.33 -12.95
N PRO A 60 -13.68 9.83 -14.09
CA PRO A 60 -14.03 9.31 -15.40
C PRO A 60 -13.82 7.81 -15.46
N GLU A 61 -14.68 7.07 -16.16
CA GLU A 61 -14.62 5.61 -16.21
C GLU A 61 -13.24 5.08 -16.61
N GLY A 62 -12.58 5.71 -17.58
CA GLY A 62 -11.23 5.33 -18.02
C GLY A 62 -10.14 5.51 -16.96
N ALA A 63 -10.36 6.35 -15.94
CA ALA A 63 -9.40 6.58 -14.85
C ALA A 63 -9.57 5.58 -13.69
N ARG A 64 -10.74 4.94 -13.57
CA ARG A 64 -11.08 4.02 -12.47
C ARG A 64 -10.10 2.84 -12.33
N PRO A 65 -9.68 2.13 -13.41
CA PRO A 65 -8.74 1.03 -13.29
C PRO A 65 -7.38 1.45 -12.71
N TYR A 66 -6.91 2.65 -13.04
CA TYR A 66 -5.64 3.17 -12.52
C TYR A 66 -5.71 3.49 -11.02
N LEU A 67 -6.85 4.01 -10.54
CA LEU A 67 -7.04 4.24 -9.11
C LEU A 67 -7.04 2.92 -8.34
N VAL A 68 -7.75 1.90 -8.84
CA VAL A 68 -7.76 0.56 -8.24
C VAL A 68 -6.35 -0.02 -8.20
N ALA A 69 -5.63 0.00 -9.33
CA ALA A 69 -4.24 -0.47 -9.38
C ALA A 69 -3.34 0.28 -8.39
N SER A 70 -3.49 1.61 -8.27
CA SER A 70 -2.71 2.41 -7.32
C SER A 70 -2.95 2.00 -5.86
N TYR A 71 -4.17 1.62 -5.49
CA TYR A 71 -4.47 1.12 -4.14
C TYR A 71 -4.06 -0.34 -3.95
N ALA A 72 -4.05 -1.16 -5.00
CA ALA A 72 -3.66 -2.58 -4.95
C ALA A 72 -2.14 -2.77 -4.87
N ASN A 73 -1.36 -1.93 -5.56
CA ASN A 73 0.10 -2.05 -5.66
C ASN A 73 0.83 -2.24 -4.31
N PRO A 74 0.48 -1.53 -3.23
CA PRO A 74 0.97 -1.82 -1.88
C PRO A 74 0.94 -3.29 -1.46
N VAL A 75 -0.16 -3.98 -1.75
CA VAL A 75 -0.35 -5.39 -1.38
C VAL A 75 0.51 -6.26 -2.28
N ASN A 76 0.44 -6.02 -3.60
CA ASN A 76 1.20 -6.77 -4.61
C ASN A 76 2.72 -6.64 -4.47
N ASN A 77 3.20 -5.55 -3.84
CA ASN A 77 4.63 -5.31 -3.60
C ASN A 77 5.11 -5.84 -2.24
N GLN A 78 4.21 -6.38 -1.42
CA GLN A 78 4.54 -7.08 -0.16
C GLN A 78 4.48 -8.61 -0.30
N GLU A 79 3.86 -9.14 -1.35
CA GLU A 79 3.91 -10.56 -1.75
C GLU A 79 5.17 -10.87 -2.56
#